data_AF-A0A7S1K6D2-F1
#
_entry.id   AF-A0A7S1K6D2-F1
#
_cell.length_a   1.000
_cell.length_b   1.000
_cell.length_c   1.000
_cell.angle_alpha   90.00
_cell.angle_beta   90.00
_cell.angle_gamma   90.00
#
_symmetry.space_group_name_H-M   'P 1'
#
loop_
_entity.id
_entity.type
_entity.pdbx_description
1 polymer ?
#
loop_
_entity_poly.entity_id
_entity_poly.type
_entity_poly.pdbx_seq_one_letter_code
_entity_poly.pdbx_strand_id
1 'polypeptide(L)'
;MLWAYATIGQRDPALVYQMYPFLARELSRAAFAPQELANTLWALTTLGMADTAFLLDAADAITKSFDQYRPMDIATILWSFAAVGGLPPTIFPAIARAAVVRAEAVVKQTGAGGGQFSGQDCSLMVWACAQAGIQEHDRDVLDGIVKVARGRLGTFSDQALANFVWGLAVLDHHDLPLFSEAFREVERRVRDGLMASPKHRQQIFWAHLSLMLDERIDEGQRGAVAMDERLLERFRESFMGVSG
;
A
#
# COMPACT_ATOMS: atom_id res chain seq x y z
N MET A 1 23.12 1.65 -10.48
CA MET A 1 23.32 0.37 -11.20
C MET A 1 22.21 -0.64 -10.90
N LEU A 2 21.95 -1.03 -9.64
CA LEU A 2 20.88 -1.97 -9.28
C LEU A 2 19.50 -1.59 -9.84
N TRP A 3 19.13 -0.31 -9.75
CA TRP A 3 17.89 0.20 -10.33
C TRP A 3 17.76 -0.14 -11.82
N ALA A 4 18.83 0.06 -12.61
CA ALA A 4 18.78 -0.22 -14.05
C ALA A 4 18.58 -1.72 -14.33
N TYR A 5 19.29 -2.59 -13.61
CA TYR A 5 19.13 -4.04 -13.71
C TYR A 5 17.71 -4.49 -13.37
N ALA A 6 17.14 -3.97 -12.28
CA ALA A 6 15.76 -4.24 -11.88
C ALA A 6 14.75 -3.77 -12.94
N THR A 7 14.91 -2.55 -13.48
CA THR A 7 14.00 -1.98 -14.49
C THR A 7 13.97 -2.78 -15.78
N ILE A 8 15.10 -3.33 -16.23
CA ILE A 8 15.16 -4.17 -17.44
C ILE A 8 14.95 -5.66 -17.15
N GLY A 9 14.70 -6.04 -15.90
CA GLY A 9 14.52 -7.43 -15.47
C GLY A 9 15.77 -8.32 -15.60
N GLN A 10 16.95 -7.71 -15.77
CA GLN A 10 18.20 -8.46 -15.90
C GLN A 10 18.72 -8.84 -14.52
N ARG A 11 18.86 -10.14 -14.27
CA ARG A 11 19.40 -10.70 -13.03
C ARG A 11 20.88 -11.05 -13.21
N ASP A 12 21.73 -10.49 -12.35
CA ASP A 12 23.15 -10.86 -12.22
C ASP A 12 23.48 -11.10 -10.74
N PRO A 13 23.29 -12.34 -10.25
CA PRO A 13 23.54 -12.66 -8.85
C PRO A 13 24.99 -12.42 -8.41
N ALA A 14 25.96 -12.63 -9.31
CA ALA A 14 27.38 -12.48 -9.00
C ALA A 14 27.72 -11.01 -8.76
N LEU A 15 27.22 -10.12 -9.62
CA LEU A 15 27.36 -8.68 -9.46
C LEU A 15 26.69 -8.22 -8.16
N VAL A 16 25.45 -8.61 -7.92
CA VAL A 16 24.70 -8.21 -6.70
C VAL A 16 25.40 -8.70 -5.43
N TYR A 17 25.89 -9.93 -5.43
CA TYR A 17 26.68 -10.47 -4.30
C TYR A 17 27.95 -9.65 -4.03
N GLN A 18 28.67 -9.25 -5.08
CA GLN A 18 29.86 -8.41 -4.96
C GLN A 18 29.53 -6.97 -4.51
N MET A 19 28.30 -6.50 -4.71
CA MET A 19 27.86 -5.18 -4.26
C MET A 19 27.54 -5.13 -2.76
N TYR A 20 27.14 -6.23 -2.13
CA TYR A 20 26.70 -6.22 -0.73
C TYR A 20 27.70 -5.61 0.26
N PRO A 21 29.01 -5.92 0.21
CA PRO A 21 29.99 -5.28 1.07
C PRO A 21 30.05 -3.75 0.90
N PHE A 22 29.83 -3.25 -0.33
CA PHE A 22 29.73 -1.82 -0.59
C PHE A 22 28.44 -1.25 0.01
N LEU A 23 27.28 -1.88 -0.24
CA LEU A 23 26.00 -1.43 0.30
C LEU A 23 26.00 -1.38 1.83
N ALA A 24 26.48 -2.43 2.50
CA ALA A 24 26.61 -2.46 3.95
C ALA A 24 27.53 -1.35 4.47
N ARG A 25 28.65 -1.08 3.78
CA ARG A 25 29.55 0.00 4.15
C ARG A 25 28.90 1.38 4.01
N GLU A 26 28.22 1.64 2.91
CA GLU A 26 27.52 2.93 2.71
C GLU A 26 26.37 3.12 3.70
N LEU A 27 25.65 2.04 4.04
CA LEU A 27 24.62 2.05 5.08
C LEU A 27 25.22 2.37 6.46
N SER A 28 26.31 1.70 6.84
CA SER A 28 26.98 1.91 8.14
C SER A 28 27.53 3.33 8.32
N ARG A 29 27.84 4.01 7.21
CA ARG A 29 28.34 5.40 7.21
C ARG A 29 27.22 6.44 7.08
N ALA A 30 25.96 6.01 7.04
CA ALA A 30 24.82 6.86 6.73
C ALA A 30 25.03 7.68 5.44
N ALA A 31 25.64 7.07 4.43
CA ALA A 31 26.02 7.74 3.18
C ALA A 31 24.93 7.68 2.09
N PHE A 32 23.91 6.84 2.27
CA PHE A 32 22.76 6.82 1.36
C PHE A 32 21.93 8.09 1.49
N ALA A 33 21.62 8.73 0.36
CA ALA A 33 20.46 9.61 0.34
C ALA A 33 19.17 8.76 0.54
N PRO A 34 18.11 9.30 1.19
CA PRO A 34 16.88 8.55 1.47
C PRO A 34 16.29 7.83 0.23
N GLN A 35 16.21 8.54 -0.90
CA GLN A 35 15.72 7.96 -2.15
C GLN A 35 16.63 6.84 -2.69
N GLU A 36 17.94 6.93 -2.50
CA GLU A 36 18.89 5.90 -2.95
C GLU A 36 18.72 4.60 -2.16
N LEU A 37 18.50 4.69 -0.84
CA LEU A 37 18.23 3.50 -0.04
C LEU A 37 16.89 2.87 -0.44
N ALA A 38 15.83 3.67 -0.60
CA ALA A 38 14.53 3.17 -1.05
C ALA A 38 14.62 2.48 -2.43
N ASN A 39 15.32 3.09 -3.39
CA ASN A 39 15.56 2.50 -4.72
C ASN A 39 16.41 1.22 -4.65
N THR A 40 17.38 1.17 -3.74
CA THR A 40 18.23 -0.02 -3.53
C THR A 40 17.39 -1.19 -3.01
N LEU A 41 16.56 -0.94 -2.00
CA LEU A 41 15.65 -1.95 -1.45
C LEU A 41 14.65 -2.45 -2.49
N TRP A 42 14.05 -1.53 -3.24
CA TRP A 42 13.13 -1.87 -4.33
C TRP A 42 13.80 -2.75 -5.40
N ALA A 43 15.01 -2.35 -5.84
CA ALA A 43 15.72 -3.07 -6.88
C ALA A 43 16.12 -4.48 -6.43
N LEU A 44 16.69 -4.63 -5.22
CA LEU A 44 17.07 -5.91 -4.66
C LEU A 44 15.85 -6.84 -4.50
N THR A 45 14.74 -6.29 -4.02
CA THR A 45 13.49 -7.05 -3.85
C THR A 45 12.91 -7.48 -5.19
N THR A 46 12.85 -6.57 -6.18
CA THR A 46 12.36 -6.84 -7.53
C THR A 46 13.19 -7.90 -8.25
N LEU A 47 14.50 -7.90 -8.04
CA LEU A 47 15.40 -8.91 -8.58
C LEU A 47 15.30 -10.26 -7.83
N GLY A 48 14.58 -10.33 -6.71
CA GLY A 48 14.51 -11.52 -5.85
C GLY A 48 15.86 -11.85 -5.21
N MET A 49 16.67 -10.81 -4.95
CA MET A 49 18.04 -10.93 -4.45
C MET A 49 18.26 -10.15 -3.15
N ALA A 50 17.19 -9.78 -2.44
CA ALA A 50 17.29 -9.05 -1.20
C ALA A 50 17.79 -9.96 -0.07
N ASP A 51 18.99 -9.67 0.43
CA ASP A 51 19.56 -10.26 1.63
C ASP A 51 18.84 -9.79 2.90
N THR A 52 18.49 -10.75 3.75
CA THR A 52 17.77 -10.49 5.01
C THR A 52 18.61 -9.69 5.99
N ALA A 53 19.92 -9.93 6.12
CA ALA A 53 20.74 -9.18 7.07
C ALA A 53 20.83 -7.71 6.68
N PHE A 54 21.04 -7.42 5.39
CA PHE A 54 21.02 -6.05 4.87
C PHE A 54 19.67 -5.35 5.10
N LEU A 55 18.55 -6.07 4.95
CA LEU A 55 17.22 -5.51 5.24
C LEU A 55 17.05 -5.15 6.72
N LEU A 56 17.54 -5.98 7.63
CA LEU A 56 17.49 -5.69 9.07
C LEU A 56 18.33 -4.46 9.43
N ASP A 57 19.55 -4.38 8.91
CA ASP A 57 20.40 -3.20 9.10
C ASP A 57 19.74 -1.93 8.50
N ALA A 58 19.10 -2.07 7.33
CA ALA A 58 18.40 -0.97 6.68
C ALA A 58 17.17 -0.52 7.48
N ALA A 59 16.42 -1.45 8.09
CA ALA A 59 15.27 -1.13 8.95
C ALA A 59 15.67 -0.21 10.10
N ASP A 60 16.78 -0.52 10.77
CA ASP A 60 17.31 0.27 11.88
C ASP A 60 17.75 1.68 11.44
N ALA A 61 18.34 1.80 10.26
CA ALA A 61 18.74 3.10 9.71
C ALA A 61 17.53 3.95 9.29
N ILE A 62 16.56 3.32 8.61
CA ILE A 62 15.35 3.97 8.08
C ILE A 62 14.46 4.46 9.23
N THR A 63 14.21 3.61 10.24
CA THR A 63 13.33 3.96 11.37
C THR A 63 13.81 5.21 12.13
N LYS A 64 15.12 5.47 12.13
CA LYS A 64 15.74 6.65 12.76
C LYS A 64 15.72 7.92 11.88
N SER A 65 15.38 7.81 10.60
CA SER A 65 15.53 8.89 9.62
C SER A 65 14.32 9.07 8.70
N PHE A 66 13.15 8.51 9.06
CA PHE A 66 11.93 8.58 8.25
C PHE A 66 11.48 10.01 7.92
N ASP A 67 11.83 10.99 8.75
CA ASP A 67 11.59 12.41 8.52
C ASP A 67 12.23 12.93 7.22
N GLN A 68 13.32 12.30 6.78
CA GLN A 68 14.05 12.66 5.56
C GLN A 68 13.48 12.00 4.30
N TYR A 69 12.63 10.98 4.44
CA TYR A 69 12.03 10.27 3.31
C TYR A 69 10.80 11.02 2.78
N ARG A 70 10.63 10.98 1.46
CA ARG A 70 9.39 11.44 0.82
C ARG A 70 8.37 10.31 0.85
N PRO A 71 7.07 10.63 0.76
CA PRO A 71 6.00 9.64 0.84
C PRO A 71 6.13 8.43 -0.09
N MET A 72 6.50 8.65 -1.34
CA MET A 72 6.72 7.55 -2.29
C MET A 72 7.88 6.64 -1.88
N ASP A 73 8.95 7.21 -1.30
CA ASP A 73 10.08 6.43 -0.81
C ASP A 73 9.64 5.55 0.38
N ILE A 74 8.80 6.09 1.28
CA ILE A 74 8.22 5.37 2.42
C ILE A 74 7.34 4.21 1.97
N ALA A 75 6.43 4.46 1.04
CA ALA A 75 5.53 3.43 0.52
C ALA A 75 6.32 2.32 -0.20
N THR A 76 7.38 2.69 -0.93
CA THR A 76 8.28 1.76 -1.61
C THR A 76 9.09 0.90 -0.64
N ILE A 77 9.55 1.50 0.47
CA ILE A 77 10.21 0.76 1.57
C ILE A 77 9.24 -0.27 2.13
N LEU A 78 8.02 0.13 2.51
CA LEU A 78 7.05 -0.82 3.06
C LEU A 78 6.73 -1.95 2.08
N TRP A 79 6.52 -1.62 0.80
CA TRP A 79 6.35 -2.62 -0.23
C TRP A 79 7.53 -3.61 -0.28
N SER A 80 8.77 -3.11 -0.23
CA SER A 80 9.97 -3.95 -0.30
C SER A 80 10.05 -4.91 0.89
N PHE A 81 9.81 -4.41 2.11
CA PHE A 81 9.81 -5.24 3.32
C PHE A 81 8.69 -6.28 3.33
N ALA A 82 7.50 -5.95 2.82
CA ALA A 82 6.40 -6.90 2.69
C ALA A 82 6.67 -7.97 1.61
N ALA A 83 7.24 -7.57 0.47
CA ALA A 83 7.43 -8.44 -0.68
C ALA A 83 8.53 -9.48 -0.51
N VAL A 84 9.55 -9.22 0.32
CA VAL A 84 10.63 -10.18 0.61
C VAL A 84 10.09 -11.40 1.37
N GLY A 85 9.18 -11.19 2.32
CA GLY A 85 8.67 -12.24 3.20
C GLY A 85 9.74 -12.81 4.15
N GLY A 86 9.31 -13.61 5.14
CA GLY A 86 10.24 -14.34 6.02
C GLY A 86 11.10 -13.48 6.97
N LEU A 87 10.82 -12.18 7.09
CA LEU A 87 11.44 -11.32 8.10
C LEU A 87 10.88 -11.64 9.49
N PRO A 88 11.64 -11.35 10.58
CA PRO A 88 11.11 -11.47 11.93
C PRO A 88 9.79 -10.68 12.06
N PRO A 89 8.75 -11.23 12.74
CA PRO A 89 7.40 -10.67 12.72
C PRO A 89 7.30 -9.27 13.33
N THR A 90 8.32 -8.82 14.06
CA THR A 90 8.39 -7.49 14.67
C THR A 90 8.89 -6.39 13.72
N ILE A 91 9.59 -6.75 12.64
CA ILE A 91 10.27 -5.77 11.79
C ILE A 91 9.29 -4.98 10.94
N PHE A 92 8.39 -5.66 10.22
CA PHE A 92 7.43 -4.98 9.35
C PHE A 92 6.51 -4.03 10.14
N PRO A 93 5.87 -4.44 11.26
CA PRO A 93 5.04 -3.52 12.05
C PRO A 93 5.79 -2.30 12.59
N ALA A 94 7.06 -2.46 12.99
CA ALA A 94 7.87 -1.33 13.48
C ALA A 94 8.11 -0.28 12.38
N ILE A 95 8.46 -0.73 11.17
CA ILE A 95 8.66 0.17 10.02
C ILE A 95 7.33 0.79 9.61
N ALA A 96 6.24 0.01 9.59
CA ALA A 96 4.91 0.48 9.22
C ALA A 96 4.38 1.57 10.16
N ARG A 97 4.56 1.42 11.48
CA ARG A 97 4.22 2.48 12.45
C ARG A 97 5.02 3.76 12.20
N ALA A 98 6.34 3.65 12.01
CA ALA A 98 7.17 4.82 11.75
C ALA A 98 6.80 5.53 10.43
N ALA A 99 6.49 4.75 9.39
CA ALA A 99 5.97 5.23 8.11
C ALA A 99 4.65 5.99 8.27
N VAL A 100 3.72 5.48 9.07
CA VAL A 100 2.43 6.13 9.39
C VAL A 100 2.62 7.44 10.13
N VAL A 101 3.45 7.47 11.18
CA VAL A 101 3.77 8.70 11.92
C VAL A 101 4.31 9.77 10.97
N ARG A 102 5.19 9.37 10.05
CA ARG A 102 5.71 10.28 9.04
C ARG A 102 4.64 10.74 8.05
N ALA A 103 3.80 9.83 7.57
CA ALA A 103 2.70 10.13 6.65
C ALA A 103 1.75 11.19 7.25
N GLU A 104 1.34 11.00 8.51
CA GLU A 104 0.52 11.97 9.24
C GLU A 104 1.22 13.34 9.38
N ALA A 105 2.52 13.34 9.68
CA ALA A 105 3.30 14.56 9.81
C ALA A 105 3.37 15.34 8.49
N VAL A 106 3.59 14.66 7.35
CA VAL A 106 3.56 15.29 6.01
C VAL A 106 2.21 15.96 5.77
N VAL A 107 1.12 15.23 5.99
CA VAL A 107 -0.24 15.73 5.74
C VAL A 107 -0.57 16.94 6.59
N LYS A 108 -0.12 16.95 7.86
CA LYS A 108 -0.28 18.11 8.75
C LYS A 108 0.51 19.33 8.27
N GLN A 109 1.69 19.13 7.68
CA GLN A 109 2.55 20.21 7.18
C GLN A 109 2.05 20.79 5.85
N THR A 110 1.56 19.94 4.95
CA THR A 110 1.23 20.33 3.57
C THR A 110 -0.26 20.56 3.34
N GLY A 111 -1.11 20.17 4.30
CA GLY A 111 -2.57 20.20 4.16
C GLY A 111 -3.08 19.14 3.16
N ALA A 112 -4.40 18.96 3.10
CA ALA A 112 -5.02 17.93 2.25
C ALA A 112 -4.71 18.08 0.75
N GLY A 113 -4.37 19.30 0.29
CA GLY A 113 -4.03 19.61 -1.11
C GLY A 113 -2.53 19.70 -1.42
N GLY A 114 -1.65 19.61 -0.42
CA GLY A 114 -0.21 19.65 -0.64
C GLY A 114 0.33 18.27 -1.00
N GLY A 115 0.24 17.94 -2.29
CA GLY A 115 0.42 16.62 -2.92
C GLY A 115 1.75 15.87 -2.75
N GLN A 116 2.34 15.85 -1.56
CA GLN A 116 3.48 14.99 -1.26
C GLN A 116 3.05 13.56 -0.94
N PHE A 117 1.99 13.35 -0.14
CA PHE A 117 1.47 12.01 0.19
C PHE A 117 0.24 11.70 -0.67
N SER A 118 0.44 10.92 -1.72
CA SER A 118 -0.57 10.63 -2.75
C SER A 118 -1.47 9.44 -2.37
N GLY A 119 -2.60 9.31 -3.06
CA GLY A 119 -3.47 8.14 -2.89
C GLY A 119 -2.82 6.83 -3.29
N GLN A 120 -1.87 6.88 -4.24
CA GLN A 120 -1.05 5.75 -4.63
C GLN A 120 -0.18 5.28 -3.47
N ASP A 121 0.41 6.21 -2.70
CA ASP A 121 1.24 5.87 -1.54
C ASP A 121 0.42 5.17 -0.47
N CYS A 122 -0.77 5.70 -0.12
CA CYS A 122 -1.68 5.05 0.85
C CYS A 122 -2.08 3.64 0.40
N SER A 123 -2.45 3.50 -0.89
CA SER A 123 -2.82 2.22 -1.48
C SER A 123 -1.69 1.20 -1.40
N LEU A 124 -0.46 1.62 -1.69
CA LEU A 124 0.70 0.75 -1.63
C LEU A 124 1.05 0.34 -0.20
N MET A 125 0.88 1.25 0.78
CA MET A 125 1.05 0.92 2.20
C MET A 125 0.02 -0.11 2.69
N VAL A 126 -1.26 0.06 2.35
CA VAL A 126 -2.30 -0.91 2.71
C VAL A 126 -2.02 -2.26 2.06
N TRP A 127 -1.63 -2.27 0.78
CA TRP A 127 -1.23 -3.49 0.10
C TRP A 127 -0.06 -4.17 0.81
N ALA A 128 0.96 -3.42 1.22
CA ALA A 128 2.11 -3.95 1.94
C ALA A 128 1.69 -4.56 3.29
N CYS A 129 0.77 -3.91 4.01
CA CYS A 129 0.21 -4.45 5.26
C CYS A 129 -0.55 -5.76 5.03
N ALA A 130 -1.36 -5.83 3.97
CA ALA A 130 -2.10 -7.03 3.59
C ALA A 130 -1.16 -8.19 3.23
N GLN A 131 -0.12 -7.88 2.45
CA GLN A 131 0.89 -8.85 2.03
C GLN A 131 1.73 -9.36 3.23
N ALA A 132 2.08 -8.48 4.17
CA ALA A 132 2.83 -8.84 5.36
C ALA A 132 1.99 -9.58 6.42
N GLY A 133 0.65 -9.54 6.31
CA GLY A 133 -0.25 -10.17 7.27
C GLY A 133 -0.15 -9.56 8.65
N ILE A 134 -0.26 -8.23 8.76
CA ILE A 134 -0.23 -7.54 10.05
C ILE A 134 -1.30 -8.09 11.00
N GLN A 135 -0.95 -8.16 12.28
CA GLN A 135 -1.79 -8.79 13.29
C GLN A 135 -2.80 -7.80 13.88
N GLU A 136 -3.79 -8.31 14.61
CA GLU A 136 -4.83 -7.49 15.24
C GLU A 136 -4.27 -6.39 16.16
N HIS A 137 -3.16 -6.66 16.85
CA HIS A 137 -2.51 -5.70 17.73
C HIS A 137 -1.73 -4.58 16.99
N ASP A 138 -1.56 -4.69 15.67
CA ASP A 138 -0.93 -3.67 14.81
C ASP A 138 -1.96 -2.90 13.98
N ARG A 139 -3.26 -2.99 14.32
CA ARG A 139 -4.35 -2.28 13.61
C ARG A 139 -4.21 -0.76 13.65
N ASP A 140 -3.48 -0.22 14.63
CA ASP A 140 -3.16 1.22 14.71
C ASP A 140 -2.43 1.72 13.45
N VAL A 141 -1.65 0.86 12.79
CA VAL A 141 -1.03 1.16 11.49
C VAL A 141 -2.09 1.44 10.44
N LEU A 142 -3.14 0.61 10.34
CA LEU A 142 -4.22 0.79 9.37
C LEU A 142 -5.03 2.04 9.65
N ASP A 143 -5.37 2.27 10.91
CA ASP A 143 -6.12 3.46 11.33
C ASP A 143 -5.38 4.74 10.93
N GLY A 144 -4.05 4.76 11.09
CA GLY A 144 -3.23 5.88 10.66
C GLY A 144 -3.17 6.06 9.14
N ILE A 145 -3.04 4.97 8.36
CA ILE A 145 -3.08 5.07 6.88
C ILE A 145 -4.46 5.56 6.42
N VAL A 146 -5.54 5.08 7.04
CA VAL A 146 -6.91 5.50 6.76
C VAL A 146 -7.13 6.97 7.09
N LYS A 147 -6.65 7.42 8.24
CA LYS A 147 -6.68 8.84 8.63
C LYS A 147 -5.94 9.73 7.64
N VAL A 148 -4.82 9.24 7.10
CA VAL A 148 -4.12 9.89 5.98
C VAL A 148 -5.04 9.88 4.74
N ALA A 149 -5.57 8.74 4.30
CA ALA A 149 -6.38 8.67 3.08
C ALA A 149 -7.71 9.47 3.10
N ARG A 150 -8.31 9.67 4.28
CA ARG A 150 -9.64 10.26 4.44
C ARG A 150 -9.78 11.65 3.80
N GLY A 151 -10.89 11.87 3.08
CA GLY A 151 -11.16 13.12 2.37
C GLY A 151 -10.29 13.33 1.12
N ARG A 152 -9.49 12.34 0.73
CA ARG A 152 -8.59 12.40 -0.44
C ARG A 152 -8.84 11.30 -1.46
N LEU A 153 -9.83 10.44 -1.26
CA LEU A 153 -10.14 9.30 -2.16
C LEU A 153 -10.39 9.76 -3.60
N GLY A 154 -10.95 10.96 -3.81
CA GLY A 154 -11.11 11.56 -5.13
C GLY A 154 -9.80 11.78 -5.91
N THR A 155 -8.65 11.84 -5.24
CA THR A 155 -7.32 12.01 -5.86
C THR A 155 -6.66 10.70 -6.25
N PHE A 156 -7.21 9.56 -5.82
CA PHE A 156 -6.62 8.25 -6.09
C PHE A 156 -6.80 7.93 -7.57
N SER A 157 -5.84 7.25 -8.20
CA SER A 157 -6.14 6.56 -9.48
C SER A 157 -7.12 5.42 -9.22
N ASP A 158 -7.79 4.93 -10.26
CA ASP A 158 -8.73 3.79 -10.13
C ASP A 158 -8.07 2.55 -9.53
N GLN A 159 -6.82 2.30 -9.95
CA GLN A 159 -6.01 1.22 -9.40
C GLN A 159 -5.72 1.43 -7.93
N ALA A 160 -5.32 2.65 -7.53
CA ALA A 160 -5.02 2.96 -6.14
C ALA A 160 -6.26 2.80 -5.26
N LEU A 161 -7.42 3.30 -5.71
CA LEU A 161 -8.68 3.20 -4.99
C LEU A 161 -9.11 1.73 -4.81
N ALA A 162 -9.06 0.94 -5.89
CA ALA A 162 -9.42 -0.48 -5.83
C ALA A 162 -8.48 -1.29 -4.93
N ASN A 163 -7.17 -1.09 -5.04
CA ASN A 163 -6.19 -1.77 -4.19
C ASN A 163 -6.33 -1.36 -2.71
N PHE A 164 -6.65 -0.10 -2.44
CA PHE A 164 -6.83 0.42 -1.09
C PHE A 164 -8.05 -0.22 -0.42
N VAL A 165 -9.22 -0.17 -1.08
CA VAL A 165 -10.46 -0.77 -0.58
C VAL A 165 -10.34 -2.29 -0.42
N TRP A 166 -9.77 -2.97 -1.42
CA TRP A 166 -9.53 -4.41 -1.36
C TRP A 166 -8.60 -4.79 -0.21
N GLY A 167 -7.47 -4.08 -0.04
CA GLY A 167 -6.51 -4.39 1.00
C GLY A 167 -7.06 -4.16 2.40
N LEU A 168 -7.88 -3.12 2.61
CA LEU A 168 -8.58 -2.92 3.89
C LEU A 168 -9.57 -4.03 4.18
N ALA A 169 -10.32 -4.51 3.17
CA ALA A 169 -11.25 -5.64 3.34
C ALA A 169 -10.51 -6.95 3.63
N VAL A 170 -9.38 -7.23 2.97
CA VAL A 170 -8.52 -8.39 3.26
C VAL A 170 -8.00 -8.36 4.70
N LEU A 171 -7.71 -7.18 5.21
CA LEU A 171 -7.19 -6.96 6.56
C LEU A 171 -8.28 -6.86 7.64
N ASP A 172 -9.54 -7.13 7.29
CA ASP A 172 -10.66 -7.08 8.22
C ASP A 172 -10.75 -5.72 8.95
N HIS A 173 -10.51 -4.63 8.22
CA HIS A 173 -10.64 -3.27 8.74
C HIS A 173 -12.09 -2.77 8.59
N HIS A 174 -12.61 -2.10 9.62
CA HIS A 174 -14.05 -1.84 9.81
C HIS A 174 -14.45 -0.36 9.81
N ASP A 175 -13.72 0.51 9.12
CA ASP A 175 -14.13 1.91 8.95
C ASP A 175 -15.23 2.03 7.89
N LEU A 176 -16.47 1.71 8.29
CA LEU A 176 -17.65 1.77 7.41
C LEU A 176 -17.83 3.14 6.75
N PRO A 177 -17.69 4.29 7.47
CA PRO A 177 -17.72 5.61 6.82
C PRO A 177 -16.72 5.78 5.68
N LEU A 178 -15.49 5.26 5.82
CA LEU A 178 -14.48 5.30 4.75
C LEU A 178 -14.90 4.42 3.56
N PHE A 179 -15.41 3.20 3.80
CA PHE A 179 -15.90 2.35 2.72
C PHE A 179 -17.07 3.00 1.98
N SER A 180 -18.01 3.63 2.70
CA SER A 180 -19.07 4.42 2.10
C SER A 180 -18.53 5.57 1.24
N GLU A 181 -17.51 6.30 1.70
CA GLU A 181 -16.84 7.35 0.92
C GLU A 181 -16.22 6.77 -0.37
N ALA A 182 -15.50 5.65 -0.24
CA ALA A 182 -14.85 4.99 -1.37
C ALA A 182 -15.85 4.48 -2.41
N PHE A 183 -16.94 3.84 -1.97
CA PHE A 183 -17.97 3.31 -2.85
C PHE A 183 -18.73 4.41 -3.60
N ARG A 184 -19.04 5.54 -2.94
CA ARG A 184 -19.60 6.71 -3.64
C ARG A 184 -18.64 7.28 -4.69
N GLU A 185 -17.35 7.31 -4.40
CA GLU A 185 -16.35 7.75 -5.37
C GLU A 185 -16.25 6.78 -6.56
N VAL A 186 -16.34 5.47 -6.33
CA VAL A 186 -16.42 4.45 -7.40
C VAL A 186 -17.66 4.67 -8.26
N GLU A 187 -18.84 4.86 -7.64
CA GLU A 187 -20.10 5.13 -8.35
C GLU A 187 -20.00 6.38 -9.22
N ARG A 188 -19.43 7.46 -8.68
CA ARG A 188 -19.21 8.70 -9.40
C ARG A 188 -18.32 8.47 -10.62
N ARG A 189 -17.18 7.78 -10.48
CA ARG A 189 -16.26 7.49 -11.60
C ARG A 189 -16.88 6.61 -12.66
N VAL A 190 -17.68 5.63 -12.28
CA VAL A 190 -18.35 4.75 -13.26
C VAL A 190 -19.43 5.53 -14.01
N ARG A 191 -20.18 6.41 -13.33
CA ARG A 191 -21.14 7.31 -13.97
C ARG A 191 -20.46 8.23 -14.97
N ASP A 192 -19.27 8.74 -14.64
CA ASP A 192 -18.47 9.62 -15.48
C ASP A 192 -17.68 8.87 -16.58
N GLY A 193 -17.79 7.54 -16.65
CA GLY A 193 -17.11 6.71 -17.64
C GLY A 193 -15.60 6.55 -17.44
N LEU A 194 -15.09 6.87 -16.25
CA LEU A 194 -13.65 6.91 -15.95
C LEU A 194 -13.08 5.54 -15.56
N MET A 195 -13.89 4.65 -14.96
CA MET A 195 -13.41 3.39 -14.39
C MET A 195 -13.52 2.18 -15.34
N ALA A 196 -12.49 1.94 -16.14
CA ALA A 196 -12.54 0.99 -17.25
C ALA A 196 -12.02 -0.43 -16.97
N SER A 197 -11.09 -0.63 -16.02
CA SER A 197 -10.40 -1.92 -15.83
C SER A 197 -11.30 -3.00 -15.18
N PRO A 198 -11.47 -4.18 -15.81
CA PRO A 198 -12.21 -5.31 -15.22
C PRO A 198 -11.62 -5.78 -13.88
N LYS A 199 -10.29 -5.86 -13.78
CA LYS A 199 -9.60 -6.29 -12.55
C LYS A 199 -9.97 -5.42 -11.34
N HIS A 200 -9.98 -4.10 -11.52
CA HIS A 200 -10.28 -3.17 -10.43
C HIS A 200 -11.75 -3.25 -9.99
N ARG A 201 -12.66 -3.46 -10.94
CA ARG A 201 -14.08 -3.73 -10.63
C ARG A 201 -14.25 -5.00 -9.80
N GLN A 202 -13.53 -6.07 -10.16
CA GLN A 202 -13.55 -7.33 -9.42
C GLN A 202 -13.04 -7.16 -7.98
N GLN A 203 -11.95 -6.41 -7.77
CA GLN A 203 -11.43 -6.11 -6.43
C GLN A 203 -12.44 -5.35 -5.57
N ILE A 204 -13.09 -4.32 -6.12
CA ILE A 204 -14.10 -3.54 -5.40
C ILE A 204 -15.33 -4.39 -5.09
N PHE A 205 -15.80 -5.18 -6.06
CA PHE A 205 -16.95 -6.06 -5.89
C PHE A 205 -16.70 -7.09 -4.77
N TRP A 206 -15.51 -7.71 -4.77
CA TRP A 206 -15.13 -8.64 -3.73
C TRP A 206 -15.08 -7.98 -2.35
N ALA A 207 -14.49 -6.78 -2.25
CA ALA A 207 -14.43 -6.03 -1.00
C ALA A 207 -15.83 -5.67 -0.47
N HIS A 208 -16.71 -5.22 -1.37
CA HIS A 208 -18.10 -4.93 -1.04
C HIS A 208 -18.84 -6.17 -0.52
N LEU A 209 -18.76 -7.31 -1.23
CA LEU A 209 -19.38 -8.55 -0.79
C LEU A 209 -18.84 -9.03 0.56
N SER A 210 -17.53 -8.92 0.78
CA SER A 210 -16.89 -9.36 2.02
C SER A 210 -17.42 -8.57 3.23
N LEU A 211 -17.59 -7.25 3.09
CA LEU A 211 -18.21 -6.42 4.12
C LEU A 211 -19.68 -6.81 4.33
N MET A 212 -20.45 -7.01 3.27
CA MET A 212 -21.88 -7.34 3.38
C MET A 212 -22.13 -8.72 4.02
N LEU A 213 -21.19 -9.64 3.89
CA LEU A 213 -21.23 -10.96 4.53
C LEU A 213 -20.72 -10.95 5.97
N ASP A 214 -20.10 -9.86 6.43
CA ASP A 214 -19.59 -9.77 7.78
C ASP A 214 -20.75 -9.64 8.79
N GLU A 215 -20.80 -10.59 9.72
CA GLU A 215 -21.78 -10.65 10.81
C GLU A 215 -21.63 -9.48 11.79
N ARG A 216 -20.49 -8.77 11.77
CA ARG A 216 -20.23 -7.60 12.62
C ARG A 216 -20.92 -6.32 12.09
N ILE A 217 -21.40 -6.30 10.84
CA ILE A 217 -22.13 -5.15 10.30
C ILE A 217 -23.62 -5.29 10.59
N ASP A 218 -24.11 -4.44 11.50
CA ASP A 218 -25.52 -4.34 11.85
C ASP A 218 -26.40 -3.96 10.64
N GLU A 219 -27.65 -4.45 10.59
CA GLU A 219 -28.59 -4.21 9.47
C GLU A 219 -28.76 -2.71 9.12
N GLY A 220 -28.78 -1.84 10.13
CA GLY A 220 -28.86 -0.40 9.93
C GLY A 220 -27.63 0.21 9.26
N GLN A 221 -26.45 -0.40 9.42
CA GLN A 221 -25.20 0.05 8.82
C GLN A 221 -24.98 -0.54 7.42
N ARG A 222 -25.54 -1.71 7.11
CA ARG A 222 -25.48 -2.32 5.76
C ARG A 222 -25.96 -1.36 4.68
N GLY A 223 -27.04 -0.61 4.94
CA GLY A 223 -27.55 0.40 4.01
C GLY A 223 -26.56 1.54 3.72
N ALA A 224 -25.64 1.84 4.64
CA ALA A 224 -24.65 2.90 4.45
C ALA A 224 -23.46 2.47 3.57
N VAL A 225 -23.13 1.17 3.55
CA VAL A 225 -22.02 0.60 2.76
C VAL A 225 -22.49 -0.08 1.47
N ALA A 226 -23.81 -0.08 1.22
CA ALA A 226 -24.42 -0.58 -0.01
C ALA A 226 -24.03 0.28 -1.22
N MET A 227 -23.53 -0.37 -2.27
CA MET A 227 -23.40 0.24 -3.60
C MET A 227 -24.72 0.11 -4.36
N ASP A 228 -24.94 0.99 -5.35
CA ASP A 228 -26.05 0.92 -6.29
C ASP A 228 -26.18 -0.49 -6.93
N GLU A 229 -27.38 -1.06 -6.87
CA GLU A 229 -27.63 -2.44 -7.32
C GLU A 229 -27.30 -2.67 -8.80
N ARG A 230 -27.60 -1.69 -9.67
CA ARG A 230 -27.30 -1.80 -11.11
C ARG A 230 -25.80 -1.79 -11.36
N LEU A 231 -25.07 -1.00 -10.57
CA LEU A 231 -23.61 -1.01 -10.62
C LEU A 231 -23.03 -2.35 -10.15
N LEU A 232 -23.56 -2.89 -9.05
CA LEU A 232 -23.16 -4.20 -8.55
C LEU A 232 -23.40 -5.31 -9.58
N GLU A 233 -24.52 -5.26 -10.30
CA GLU A 233 -24.83 -6.22 -11.36
C GLU A 233 -23.80 -6.15 -12.51
N ARG A 234 -23.42 -4.94 -12.95
CA ARG A 234 -22.34 -4.74 -13.95
C ARG A 234 -20.98 -5.25 -13.48
N PHE A 235 -20.68 -5.07 -12.19
CA PHE A 235 -19.43 -5.56 -11.60
C PHE A 235 -19.44 -7.09 -11.49
N ARG A 236 -20.59 -7.67 -11.15
CA ARG A 236 -20.82 -9.12 -11.11
C ARG A 236 -20.66 -9.76 -12.49
N GLU A 237 -21.21 -9.15 -13.55
CA GLU A 237 -21.00 -9.61 -14.94
C GLU A 237 -19.52 -9.62 -15.31
N SER A 238 -18.80 -8.52 -14.99
CA SER A 238 -17.34 -8.43 -15.17
C SER A 238 -16.58 -9.48 -14.36
N PHE A 239 -17.09 -9.88 -13.20
CA PHE A 239 -16.49 -10.89 -12.33
C PHE A 239 -16.71 -12.32 -12.86
N MET A 240 -17.91 -12.61 -13.36
CA MET A 240 -18.27 -13.93 -13.90
C MET A 240 -17.72 -14.18 -15.31
N GLY A 241 -17.13 -13.18 -15.96
CA GLY A 241 -16.62 -13.30 -17.34
C GLY A 241 -17.72 -13.45 -18.39
N VAL A 242 -18.97 -13.16 -18.03
CA VAL A 242 -20.12 -13.23 -18.93
C VAL A 242 -20.26 -11.86 -19.58
N SER A 243 -19.56 -11.66 -20.69
CA SER A 243 -19.80 -10.50 -21.56
C SER A 243 -21.02 -10.83 -22.41
N GLY A 244 -22.13 -10.12 -22.21
CA GLY A 244 -23.26 -10.11 -23.15
C GLY A 244 -22.95 -9.34 -24.42
#